data_AF-A0AAP8G4K7-F1
#
_entry.id   AF-A0AAP8G4K7-F1
#
_cell.length_a   1.000
_cell.length_b   1.000
_cell.length_c   1.000
_cell.angle_alpha   90.00
_cell.angle_beta   90.00
_cell.angle_gamma   90.00
#
_symmetry.space_group_name_H-M   'P 1'
#
loop_
_entity.id
_entity.type
_entity.pdbx_description
1 polymer ?
#
loop_
_entity_poly.entity_id
_entity_poly.type
_entity_poly.pdbx_seq_one_letter_code
_entity_poly.pdbx_strand_id
1 'polypeptide(L)'
;MYKHSIRSSTRSTLAIAITLALGASLAACGGTDYRDTTVPVAPVDPVTPARTLNVVAATGKAVANASVSVLDAGKNVVGSGTTDATGKVAITLAAAAKAPFLVSVTPAGGTTLYALSLKESAVNLTPLTSVIAMQLLGSIPSSASPASLAAIDAARLQTAQTQLGTALAAPLQTLGMAANYDFVNGALTPNSKDPADVLLDNLQVKQSGTDIDIVNASGSIVAQIIDGGAPLATGKSVLETPPVLGARQQVLAATVAGTDAAPVFLQVSLDELHPTQPAVGYDQIYYKLGRYGAEDLLMAKTNKPKKFAELCEANGQDDVVSKTANVAGATLSNPPATFQCKSAVGTKPGDMKTVVIGPNGTLYLTDGHHTFSAFRDADNGQNLQLKVWVKVTDNFSKLSEYDFWTQMKKANKVWLKDGGNKAIATSQLPASIGLKSLGNDPYRSLVYFTRDAGYVVPSTATEFLEFYWADWLRTQPGIDLAKTDTRDVASYMATIKSASTAMAGLKANDIVSRGVTAQTLGWTGVFSQAALDDLVTPTGKLSYSIAYKKSLAK
;
A
#
# COMPACT_ATOMS: atom_id res chain seq x y z
N MET A 1 14.21 -24.21 -45.33
CA MET A 1 13.96 -24.69 -46.71
C MET A 1 12.71 -23.98 -47.23
N TYR A 2 12.71 -23.57 -48.52
CA TYR A 2 11.77 -22.68 -49.26
C TYR A 2 11.92 -21.17 -48.91
N LYS A 3 12.52 -20.24 -49.71
CA LYS A 3 12.30 -19.76 -51.12
C LYS A 3 10.82 -19.42 -51.38
N HIS A 4 10.38 -18.32 -51.98
CA HIS A 4 10.94 -17.15 -52.71
C HIS A 4 9.75 -16.17 -52.93
N SER A 5 9.97 -14.85 -53.05
CA SER A 5 9.27 -13.95 -54.00
C SER A 5 9.93 -12.56 -53.94
N ILE A 6 10.86 -12.19 -54.82
CA ILE A 6 10.73 -11.66 -56.19
C ILE A 6 10.00 -10.30 -56.27
N ARG A 7 10.81 -9.29 -56.64
CA ARG A 7 10.45 -7.95 -57.11
C ARG A 7 9.75 -8.02 -58.48
N SER A 8 8.83 -7.09 -58.73
CA SER A 8 8.73 -6.49 -60.07
C SER A 8 8.26 -5.04 -59.98
N SER A 9 8.80 -4.24 -60.89
CA SER A 9 8.61 -2.81 -61.09
C SER A 9 7.78 -2.58 -62.34
N THR A 10 6.94 -1.55 -62.39
CA THR A 10 6.54 -0.88 -63.64
C THR A 10 6.25 0.62 -63.43
N ARG A 11 6.78 1.38 -64.39
CA ARG A 11 6.69 2.82 -64.75
C ARG A 11 5.23 3.19 -65.17
N SER A 12 4.75 4.42 -65.42
CA SER A 12 5.21 5.81 -65.62
C SER A 12 3.97 6.74 -65.78
N THR A 13 4.12 8.06 -65.55
CA THR A 13 3.50 9.27 -66.21
C THR A 13 3.45 10.41 -65.16
N LEU A 14 4.28 11.45 -65.16
CA LEU A 14 4.55 12.59 -66.07
C LEU A 14 3.36 13.57 -66.23
N ALA A 15 3.42 14.71 -65.54
CA ALA A 15 2.81 15.97 -65.95
C ALA A 15 3.69 17.15 -65.50
N ILE A 16 4.03 17.99 -66.46
CA ILE A 16 4.89 19.18 -66.39
C ILE A 16 3.99 20.41 -66.22
N ALA A 17 4.39 21.38 -65.40
CA ALA A 17 3.99 22.78 -65.59
C ALA A 17 5.12 23.71 -65.12
N ILE A 18 5.54 24.55 -66.07
CA ILE A 18 6.58 25.57 -66.03
C ILE A 18 5.91 26.91 -65.66
N THR A 19 6.55 27.72 -64.81
CA THR A 19 6.28 29.18 -64.79
C THR A 19 7.57 29.96 -64.62
N LEU A 20 7.90 30.70 -65.68
CA LEU A 20 8.97 31.67 -65.83
C LEU A 20 8.72 32.91 -64.96
N ALA A 21 9.80 33.44 -64.38
CA ALA A 21 9.92 34.82 -63.97
C ALA A 21 10.28 35.70 -65.17
N LEU A 22 9.68 36.89 -65.30
CA LEU A 22 10.30 38.04 -65.97
C LEU A 22 9.63 39.33 -65.46
N GLY A 23 10.44 40.26 -64.98
CA GLY A 23 10.01 41.60 -64.58
C GLY A 23 9.85 42.54 -65.77
N ALA A 24 9.12 43.62 -65.54
CA ALA A 24 9.20 44.84 -66.35
C ALA A 24 9.07 46.05 -65.44
N SER A 25 10.12 46.85 -65.49
CA SER A 25 10.36 48.17 -64.91
C SER A 25 9.40 49.24 -65.45
N LEU A 26 8.86 50.07 -64.58
CA LEU A 26 8.36 51.41 -64.93
C LEU A 26 9.29 52.47 -64.33
N ALA A 27 9.86 53.28 -65.20
CA ALA A 27 10.57 54.50 -64.86
C ALA A 27 9.56 55.64 -64.69
N ALA A 28 9.74 56.47 -63.66
CA ALA A 28 9.16 57.79 -63.56
C ALA A 28 10.25 58.76 -63.07
N CYS A 29 10.50 59.79 -63.89
CA CYS A 29 11.30 60.96 -63.54
C CYS A 29 10.51 61.91 -62.65
N GLY A 30 11.18 62.56 -61.70
CA GLY A 30 10.63 63.68 -60.94
C GLY A 30 11.56 64.05 -59.79
N GLY A 31 12.52 64.93 -60.05
CA GLY A 31 13.45 65.44 -59.04
C GLY A 31 12.82 66.52 -58.16
N THR A 32 13.42 66.73 -56.98
CA THR A 32 13.77 68.05 -56.43
C THR A 32 14.54 67.85 -55.12
N ASP A 33 15.64 68.58 -55.01
CA ASP A 33 16.52 68.62 -53.83
C ASP A 33 15.77 69.15 -52.60
N TYR A 34 15.82 68.39 -51.51
CA TYR A 34 15.73 68.95 -50.16
C TYR A 34 16.66 68.16 -49.23
N ARG A 35 17.78 68.80 -48.85
CA ARG A 35 18.61 68.35 -47.73
C ARG A 35 17.81 68.62 -46.46
N ASP A 36 17.27 67.57 -45.86
CA ASP A 36 16.82 67.61 -44.47
C ASP A 36 17.60 66.57 -43.65
N THR A 37 18.27 67.06 -42.62
CA THR A 37 19.06 66.30 -41.66
C THR A 37 18.11 65.63 -40.65
N THR A 38 17.51 64.50 -41.03
CA THR A 38 16.82 63.64 -40.07
C THR A 38 17.78 62.54 -39.61
N VAL A 39 18.13 62.59 -38.31
CA VAL A 39 18.80 61.53 -37.57
C VAL A 39 18.07 60.21 -37.82
N PRO A 40 18.75 59.07 -38.09
CA PRO A 40 18.08 57.78 -38.18
C PRO A 40 17.46 57.46 -36.82
N VAL A 41 16.13 57.37 -36.75
CA VAL A 41 15.48 56.68 -35.64
C VAL A 41 15.91 55.23 -35.75
N ALA A 42 16.68 54.76 -34.77
CA ALA A 42 17.08 53.35 -34.69
C ALA A 42 15.82 52.47 -34.79
N PRO A 43 15.88 51.33 -35.52
CA PRO A 43 14.80 50.37 -35.48
C PRO A 43 14.51 50.04 -34.02
N VAL A 44 13.29 50.27 -33.56
CA VAL A 44 12.84 49.72 -32.29
C VAL A 44 12.87 48.22 -32.50
N ASP A 45 13.83 47.54 -31.88
CA ASP A 45 13.89 46.08 -31.90
C ASP A 45 12.50 45.54 -31.56
N PRO A 46 11.98 44.54 -32.30
CA PRO A 46 10.70 43.95 -31.97
C PRO A 46 10.80 43.45 -30.52
N VAL A 47 10.03 44.09 -29.62
CA VAL A 47 9.94 43.69 -28.22
C VAL A 47 9.48 42.24 -28.22
N THR A 48 10.43 41.33 -27.97
CA THR A 48 10.11 39.91 -27.88
C THR A 48 9.07 39.78 -26.76
N PRO A 49 7.90 39.17 -27.02
CA PRO A 49 6.85 39.08 -26.02
C PRO A 49 7.40 38.50 -24.71
N ALA A 50 7.08 39.14 -23.59
CA ALA A 50 7.53 38.68 -22.28
C ALA A 50 7.05 37.25 -22.05
N ARG A 51 8.00 36.31 -21.89
CA ARG A 51 7.71 34.91 -21.55
C ARG A 51 7.12 34.87 -20.15
N THR A 52 5.82 34.59 -20.07
CA THR A 52 5.06 34.72 -18.82
C THR A 52 4.46 33.38 -18.41
N LEU A 53 4.68 32.98 -17.17
CA LEU A 53 4.05 31.83 -16.54
C LEU A 53 2.97 32.31 -15.57
N ASN A 54 1.71 31.97 -15.84
CA ASN A 54 0.57 32.36 -15.01
C ASN A 54 0.32 31.29 -13.96
N VAL A 55 0.56 31.63 -12.69
CA VAL A 55 0.41 30.72 -11.57
C VAL A 55 -0.92 30.97 -10.86
N VAL A 56 -1.61 29.89 -10.50
CA VAL A 56 -2.78 29.90 -9.60
C VAL A 56 -2.47 28.96 -8.42
N ALA A 57 -2.38 29.49 -7.20
CA ALA A 57 -2.09 28.71 -6.00
C ALA A 57 -3.32 28.59 -5.09
N ALA A 58 -3.71 27.36 -4.77
CA ALA A 58 -4.88 27.08 -3.95
C ALA A 58 -4.79 25.76 -3.17
N THR A 59 -5.36 25.76 -1.97
CA THR A 59 -5.57 24.55 -1.14
C THR A 59 -7.05 24.36 -0.79
N GLY A 60 -7.94 24.74 -1.72
CA GLY A 60 -9.38 24.98 -1.49
C GLY A 60 -9.67 26.48 -1.26
N LYS A 61 -8.74 27.16 -0.59
CA LYS A 61 -8.69 28.64 -0.55
C LYS A 61 -7.52 29.16 -1.37
N ALA A 62 -7.66 30.38 -1.88
CA ALA A 62 -6.57 31.13 -2.48
C ALA A 62 -5.36 31.21 -1.53
N VAL A 63 -4.18 30.83 -2.01
CA VAL A 63 -2.92 31.03 -1.29
C VAL A 63 -2.43 32.44 -1.59
N ALA A 64 -2.88 33.41 -0.78
CA ALA A 64 -2.55 34.82 -0.96
C ALA A 64 -1.19 35.22 -0.34
N ASN A 65 -0.53 36.21 -0.93
CA ASN A 65 0.70 36.84 -0.42
C ASN A 65 1.84 35.85 -0.18
N ALA A 66 1.93 34.80 -1.00
CA ALA A 66 2.96 33.76 -0.89
C ALA A 66 4.00 33.89 -1.99
N SER A 67 5.27 33.70 -1.64
CA SER A 67 6.37 33.73 -2.60
C SER A 67 6.34 32.48 -3.48
N VAL A 68 6.41 32.71 -4.79
CA VAL A 68 6.49 31.69 -5.82
C VAL A 68 7.87 31.70 -6.44
N SER A 69 8.49 30.53 -6.58
CA SER A 69 9.78 30.33 -7.25
C SER A 69 9.64 29.35 -8.40
N VAL A 70 10.25 29.69 -9.54
CA VAL A 70 10.33 28.84 -10.74
C VAL A 70 11.78 28.43 -10.94
N LEU A 71 12.03 27.13 -10.89
CA LEU A 71 13.32 26.54 -11.20
C LEU A 71 13.30 25.87 -12.57
N ASP A 72 14.38 25.98 -13.33
CA ASP A 72 14.61 25.14 -14.51
C ASP A 72 15.11 23.73 -14.14
N ALA A 73 15.33 22.88 -15.14
CA ALA A 73 15.88 21.54 -14.92
C ALA A 73 17.29 21.54 -14.32
N GLY A 74 18.05 22.64 -14.46
CA GLY A 74 19.35 22.83 -13.80
C GLY A 74 19.25 23.27 -12.35
N LYS A 75 18.03 23.43 -11.81
CA LYS A 75 17.71 24.02 -10.50
C LYS A 75 18.11 25.50 -10.38
N ASN A 76 18.28 26.20 -11.49
CA ASN A 76 18.49 27.64 -11.48
C ASN A 76 17.15 28.35 -11.30
N VAL A 77 17.12 29.40 -10.49
CA VAL A 77 15.93 30.27 -10.39
C VAL A 77 15.81 31.06 -11.69
N VAL A 78 14.73 30.80 -12.43
CA VAL A 78 14.46 31.43 -13.73
C VAL A 78 13.25 32.36 -13.69
N GLY A 79 12.56 32.44 -12.55
CA GLY A 79 11.44 33.35 -12.33
C GLY A 79 11.01 33.32 -10.86
N SER A 80 10.44 34.42 -10.40
CA SER A 80 9.83 34.50 -9.07
C SER A 80 8.71 35.54 -9.06
N GLY A 81 7.83 35.45 -8.07
CA GLY A 81 6.73 36.39 -7.89
C GLY A 81 6.05 36.21 -6.53
N THR A 82 5.02 37.01 -6.26
CA THR A 82 4.18 36.87 -5.07
C THR A 82 2.74 36.80 -5.50
N THR A 83 1.99 35.85 -4.95
CA THR A 83 0.55 35.71 -5.25
C THR A 83 -0.25 36.88 -4.69
N ASP A 84 -1.24 37.33 -5.47
CA ASP A 84 -2.22 38.32 -5.04
C ASP A 84 -3.26 37.71 -4.06
N ALA A 85 -4.24 38.51 -3.65
CA ALA A 85 -5.33 38.08 -2.77
C ALA A 85 -6.20 36.94 -3.35
N THR A 86 -6.17 36.74 -4.67
CA THR A 86 -6.88 35.66 -5.38
C THR A 86 -6.02 34.43 -5.59
N GLY A 87 -4.77 34.43 -5.09
CA GLY A 87 -3.82 33.34 -5.24
C GLY A 87 -3.12 33.32 -6.59
N LYS A 88 -3.18 34.40 -7.37
CA LYS A 88 -2.66 34.46 -8.74
C LYS A 88 -1.37 35.28 -8.83
N VAL A 89 -0.47 34.91 -9.75
CA VAL A 89 0.69 35.72 -10.12
C VAL A 89 1.12 35.43 -11.55
N ALA A 90 1.46 36.47 -12.31
CA ALA A 90 2.10 36.36 -13.62
C ALA A 90 3.62 36.53 -13.45
N ILE A 91 4.39 35.48 -13.72
CA ILE A 91 5.84 35.44 -13.52
C ILE A 91 6.55 35.58 -14.86
N THR A 92 7.38 36.61 -14.99
CA THR A 92 8.30 36.76 -16.12
C THR A 92 9.44 35.76 -16.00
N LEU A 93 9.65 34.95 -17.03
CA LEU A 93 10.72 33.96 -17.11
C LEU A 93 11.99 34.56 -17.74
N ALA A 94 13.15 34.14 -17.27
CA ALA A 94 14.43 34.46 -17.87
C ALA A 94 14.49 34.02 -19.34
N ALA A 95 15.14 34.80 -20.20
CA ALA A 95 15.20 34.52 -21.63
C ALA A 95 15.79 33.13 -21.95
N ALA A 96 16.74 32.65 -21.15
CA ALA A 96 17.37 31.34 -21.30
C ALA A 96 16.61 30.18 -20.62
N ALA A 97 15.51 30.46 -19.91
CA ALA A 97 14.75 29.45 -19.19
C ALA A 97 14.24 28.36 -20.14
N LYS A 98 14.33 27.09 -19.74
CA LYS A 98 13.80 25.96 -20.52
C LYS A 98 13.02 25.04 -19.60
N ALA A 99 11.86 24.60 -20.07
CA ALA A 99 11.10 23.54 -19.44
C ALA A 99 11.92 22.23 -19.43
N PRO A 100 11.68 21.31 -18.47
CA PRO A 100 10.66 21.35 -17.43
C PRO A 100 10.93 22.39 -16.34
N PHE A 101 9.85 23.01 -15.85
CA PHE A 101 9.87 23.96 -14.75
C PHE A 101 9.34 23.32 -13.47
N LEU A 102 10.12 23.37 -12.39
CA LEU A 102 9.65 23.08 -11.04
C LEU A 102 9.18 24.39 -10.41
N VAL A 103 7.88 24.51 -10.22
CA VAL A 103 7.24 25.67 -9.60
C VAL A 103 6.92 25.32 -8.15
N SER A 104 7.20 26.24 -7.22
CA SER A 104 6.91 26.05 -5.81
C SER A 104 6.33 27.30 -5.16
N VAL A 105 5.43 27.11 -4.20
CA VAL A 105 4.86 28.16 -3.35
C VAL A 105 4.74 27.64 -1.93
N THR A 106 5.10 28.46 -0.94
CA THR A 106 4.93 28.09 0.47
C THR A 106 3.83 28.96 1.11
N PRO A 107 2.63 28.39 1.39
CA PRO A 107 1.59 29.11 2.13
C PRO A 107 2.07 29.50 3.52
N ALA A 108 1.55 30.60 4.07
CA ALA A 108 1.85 31.02 5.44
C ALA A 108 1.44 29.91 6.44
N GLY A 109 2.42 29.36 7.17
CA GLY A 109 2.19 28.28 8.13
C GLY A 109 1.81 26.92 7.50
N GLY A 110 1.96 26.76 6.18
CA GLY A 110 1.59 25.54 5.46
C GLY A 110 2.78 24.83 4.80
N THR A 111 2.51 23.65 4.24
CA THR A 111 3.47 22.87 3.46
C THR A 111 3.68 23.49 2.08
N THR A 112 4.92 23.52 1.59
CA THR A 112 5.23 23.94 0.22
C THR A 112 4.47 23.09 -0.79
N LEU A 113 3.77 23.75 -1.71
CA LEU A 113 3.11 23.13 -2.84
C LEU A 113 4.05 23.14 -4.05
N TYR A 114 3.95 22.12 -4.89
CA TYR A 114 4.77 21.94 -6.07
C TYR A 114 3.93 21.68 -7.32
N ALA A 115 4.46 22.05 -8.47
CA ALA A 115 3.97 21.63 -9.77
C ALA A 115 5.16 21.50 -10.74
N LEU A 116 5.05 20.54 -11.66
CA LEU A 116 5.97 20.40 -12.80
C LEU A 116 5.24 20.83 -14.06
N SER A 117 5.71 21.92 -14.68
CA SER A 117 5.13 22.42 -15.94
C SER A 117 6.08 22.22 -17.12
N LEU A 118 5.52 21.78 -18.24
CA LEU A 118 6.18 21.73 -19.54
C LEU A 118 5.74 22.88 -20.47
N LYS A 119 4.84 23.74 -19.98
CA LYS A 119 4.22 24.84 -20.73
C LYS A 119 4.52 26.17 -20.04
N GLU A 120 4.66 27.21 -20.84
CA GLU A 120 4.76 28.62 -20.41
C GLU A 120 3.39 29.29 -20.50
N SER A 121 2.42 28.71 -19.79
CA SER A 121 1.02 29.19 -19.79
C SER A 121 0.46 29.18 -18.37
N ALA A 122 -0.71 28.59 -18.13
CA ALA A 122 -1.30 28.48 -16.81
C ALA A 122 -0.72 27.26 -16.06
N VAL A 123 -0.34 27.43 -14.80
CA VAL A 123 0.07 26.35 -13.91
C VAL A 123 -0.62 26.49 -12.56
N ASN A 124 -1.24 25.41 -12.11
CA ASN A 124 -1.87 25.32 -10.79
C ASN A 124 -0.84 24.81 -9.78
N LEU A 125 -0.81 25.42 -8.60
CA LEU A 125 -0.09 24.95 -7.41
C LEU A 125 -1.10 24.53 -6.36
N THR A 126 -1.34 23.22 -6.27
CA THR A 126 -2.32 22.62 -5.37
C THR A 126 -1.72 21.42 -4.65
N PRO A 127 -2.39 20.91 -3.60
CA PRO A 127 -2.00 19.63 -3.00
C PRO A 127 -1.94 18.49 -4.05
N LEU A 128 -2.86 18.46 -5.02
CA LEU A 128 -2.89 17.42 -6.06
C LEU A 128 -1.77 17.54 -7.10
N THR A 129 -1.35 18.77 -7.46
CA THR A 129 -0.15 18.93 -8.31
C THR A 129 1.13 18.55 -7.57
N SER A 130 1.15 18.71 -6.25
CA SER A 130 2.27 18.28 -5.41
C SER A 130 2.38 16.75 -5.40
N VAL A 131 1.24 16.05 -5.35
CA VAL A 131 1.15 14.59 -5.52
C VAL A 131 1.73 14.16 -6.88
N ILE A 132 1.32 14.79 -7.98
CA ILE A 132 1.85 14.50 -9.31
C ILE A 132 3.37 14.75 -9.37
N ALA A 133 3.84 15.86 -8.80
CA ALA A 133 5.26 16.19 -8.79
C ALA A 133 6.08 15.14 -8.01
N MET A 134 5.60 14.73 -6.83
CA MET A 134 6.23 13.67 -6.05
C MET A 134 6.28 12.34 -6.80
N GLN A 135 5.18 11.96 -7.45
CA GLN A 135 5.09 10.74 -8.23
C GLN A 135 6.09 10.73 -9.41
N LEU A 136 6.19 11.84 -10.13
CA LEU A 136 7.11 11.98 -11.26
C LEU A 136 8.58 11.90 -10.85
N LEU A 137 8.90 12.41 -9.66
CA LEU A 137 10.27 12.53 -9.14
C LEU A 137 10.68 11.38 -8.22
N GLY A 138 9.74 10.55 -7.76
CA GLY A 138 9.97 9.45 -6.81
C GLY A 138 10.53 9.92 -5.46
N SER A 139 10.41 11.20 -5.14
CA SER A 139 11.03 11.85 -3.97
C SER A 139 10.33 13.17 -3.65
N ILE A 140 10.68 13.78 -2.52
CA ILE A 140 10.21 15.13 -2.18
C ILE A 140 10.76 16.11 -3.23
N PRO A 141 9.94 16.96 -3.89
CA PRO A 141 10.38 17.71 -5.07
C PRO A 141 11.57 18.65 -4.83
N SER A 142 11.71 19.22 -3.63
CA SER A 142 12.86 20.05 -3.26
C SER A 142 14.20 19.30 -3.33
N SER A 143 14.19 17.99 -3.06
CA SER A 143 15.36 17.10 -3.09
C SER A 143 15.71 16.57 -4.48
N ALA A 144 14.88 16.82 -5.50
CA ALA A 144 15.09 16.30 -6.84
C ALA A 144 16.43 16.75 -7.44
N SER A 145 17.08 15.83 -8.16
CA SER A 145 18.32 16.11 -8.89
C SER A 145 18.02 16.81 -10.23
N PRO A 146 18.98 17.56 -10.80
CA PRO A 146 18.84 18.10 -12.15
C PRO A 146 18.51 17.04 -13.21
N ALA A 147 19.10 15.85 -13.11
CA ALA A 147 18.83 14.74 -14.02
C ALA A 147 17.39 14.24 -13.90
N SER A 148 16.86 14.13 -12.67
CA SER A 148 15.48 13.73 -12.41
C SER A 148 14.48 14.72 -13.01
N LEU A 149 14.75 16.02 -12.86
CA LEU A 149 13.95 17.09 -13.46
C LEU A 149 14.02 17.05 -14.98
N ALA A 150 15.22 16.99 -15.57
CA ALA A 150 15.42 16.97 -17.01
C ALA A 150 14.77 15.76 -17.71
N ALA A 151 14.56 14.66 -16.99
CA ALA A 151 13.92 13.45 -17.50
C ALA A 151 12.38 13.52 -17.55
N ILE A 152 11.76 14.64 -17.12
CA ILE A 152 10.31 14.81 -17.17
C ILE A 152 9.89 15.27 -18.58
N ASP A 153 9.04 14.49 -19.22
CA ASP A 153 8.47 14.78 -20.53
C ASP A 153 6.93 14.75 -20.50
N ALA A 154 6.31 15.08 -21.64
CA ALA A 154 4.86 15.16 -21.76
C ALA A 154 4.15 13.82 -21.54
N ALA A 155 4.79 12.70 -21.92
CA ALA A 155 4.20 11.37 -21.77
C ALA A 155 4.19 10.93 -20.30
N ARG A 156 5.28 11.18 -19.57
CA ARG A 156 5.36 10.91 -18.12
C ARG A 156 4.39 11.79 -17.36
N LEU A 157 4.34 13.09 -17.66
CA LEU A 157 3.38 14.00 -17.03
C LEU A 157 1.93 13.53 -17.28
N GLN A 158 1.58 13.24 -18.54
CA GLN A 158 0.23 12.75 -18.88
C GLN A 158 -0.10 11.43 -18.16
N THR A 159 0.87 10.52 -18.06
CA THR A 159 0.69 9.25 -17.34
C THR A 159 0.36 9.50 -15.86
N ALA A 160 1.11 10.37 -15.18
CA ALA A 160 0.86 10.74 -13.79
C ALA A 160 -0.52 11.40 -13.60
N GLN A 161 -0.90 12.31 -14.50
CA GLN A 161 -2.24 12.93 -14.48
C GLN A 161 -3.35 11.88 -14.63
N THR A 162 -3.22 10.98 -15.61
CA THR A 162 -4.20 9.91 -15.84
C THR A 162 -4.30 8.96 -14.65
N GLN A 163 -3.17 8.61 -14.02
CA GLN A 163 -3.14 7.74 -12.84
C GLN A 163 -3.82 8.41 -11.63
N LEU A 164 -3.54 9.69 -11.37
CA LEU A 164 -4.24 10.43 -10.31
C LEU A 164 -5.74 10.57 -10.60
N GLY A 165 -6.12 10.90 -11.84
CA GLY A 165 -7.52 10.98 -12.26
C GLY A 165 -8.26 9.64 -12.10
N THR A 166 -7.59 8.53 -12.41
CA THR A 166 -8.12 7.18 -12.19
C THR A 166 -8.32 6.89 -10.70
N ALA A 167 -7.35 7.25 -9.85
CA ALA A 167 -7.45 7.04 -8.41
C ALA A 167 -8.54 7.90 -7.75
N LEU A 168 -8.81 9.09 -8.31
CA LEU A 168 -9.85 10.02 -7.87
C LEU A 168 -11.14 9.92 -8.68
N ALA A 169 -11.37 8.81 -9.41
CA ALA A 169 -12.53 8.69 -10.29
C ALA A 169 -13.88 8.91 -9.56
N ALA A 170 -14.06 8.34 -8.36
CA ALA A 170 -15.28 8.52 -7.58
C ALA A 170 -15.50 9.98 -7.12
N PRO A 171 -14.49 10.67 -6.53
CA PRO A 171 -14.56 12.11 -6.28
C PRO A 171 -14.90 12.95 -7.51
N LEU A 172 -14.21 12.71 -8.64
CA LEU A 172 -14.42 13.46 -9.88
C LEU A 172 -15.84 13.26 -10.42
N GLN A 173 -16.32 12.01 -10.44
CA GLN A 173 -17.68 11.69 -10.87
C GLN A 173 -18.73 12.37 -10.00
N THR A 174 -18.53 12.39 -8.69
CA THR A 174 -19.46 13.02 -7.73
C THR A 174 -19.60 14.52 -7.96
N LEU A 175 -18.54 15.18 -8.42
CA LEU A 175 -18.53 16.61 -8.73
C LEU A 175 -18.83 16.92 -10.21
N GLY A 176 -19.15 15.91 -11.04
CA GLY A 176 -19.40 16.09 -12.47
C GLY A 176 -18.16 16.50 -13.27
N MET A 177 -16.96 16.17 -12.79
CA MET A 177 -15.69 16.46 -13.45
C MET A 177 -15.33 15.39 -14.48
N ALA A 178 -14.66 15.81 -15.56
CA ALA A 178 -14.12 14.86 -16.52
C ALA A 178 -12.96 14.06 -15.91
N ALA A 179 -12.91 12.75 -16.19
CA ALA A 179 -11.86 11.85 -15.67
C ALA A 179 -10.44 12.22 -16.16
N ASN A 180 -10.35 12.98 -17.25
CA ASN A 180 -9.11 13.48 -17.83
C ASN A 180 -8.83 14.97 -17.52
N TYR A 181 -9.37 15.49 -16.41
CA TYR A 181 -9.07 16.85 -15.95
C TYR A 181 -7.55 17.06 -15.82
N ASP A 182 -7.04 18.13 -16.43
CA ASP A 182 -5.63 18.53 -16.36
C ASP A 182 -5.39 19.22 -15.02
N PHE A 183 -4.93 18.48 -14.01
CA PHE A 183 -4.67 19.03 -12.67
C PHE A 183 -3.58 20.12 -12.69
N VAL A 184 -2.65 20.06 -13.65
CA VAL A 184 -1.51 20.99 -13.72
C VAL A 184 -1.86 22.27 -14.45
N ASN A 185 -2.56 22.20 -15.59
CA ASN A 185 -2.84 23.38 -16.43
C ASN A 185 -4.34 23.68 -16.60
N GLY A 186 -5.23 22.88 -16.02
CA GLY A 186 -6.68 23.02 -16.15
C GLY A 186 -7.22 24.28 -15.47
N ALA A 187 -8.46 24.63 -15.82
CA ALA A 187 -9.14 25.78 -15.23
C ALA A 187 -9.34 25.56 -13.72
N LEU A 188 -8.98 26.57 -12.93
CA LEU A 188 -9.15 26.61 -11.49
C LEU A 188 -9.42 28.06 -11.07
N THR A 189 -10.53 28.29 -10.37
CA THR A 189 -10.85 29.58 -9.77
C THR A 189 -10.95 29.44 -8.26
N PRO A 190 -9.94 29.87 -7.48
CA PRO A 190 -9.96 29.71 -6.02
C PRO A 190 -11.12 30.46 -5.36
N ASN A 191 -11.66 29.88 -4.27
CA ASN A 191 -12.83 30.40 -3.54
C ASN A 191 -14.08 30.55 -4.42
N SER A 192 -14.29 29.62 -5.34
CA SER A 192 -15.44 29.61 -6.24
C SER A 192 -16.32 28.38 -6.01
N LYS A 193 -17.25 28.11 -6.93
CA LYS A 193 -18.09 26.90 -6.91
C LYS A 193 -17.80 26.00 -8.11
N ASP A 194 -16.72 26.27 -8.83
CA ASP A 194 -16.28 25.38 -9.90
C ASP A 194 -15.87 24.03 -9.31
N PRO A 195 -16.13 22.92 -10.01
CA PRO A 195 -15.86 21.58 -9.48
C PRO A 195 -14.41 21.36 -9.03
N ALA A 196 -13.44 22.02 -9.66
CA ALA A 196 -12.03 21.91 -9.29
C ALA A 196 -11.72 22.52 -7.91
N ASP A 197 -12.29 23.68 -7.59
CA ASP A 197 -12.13 24.29 -6.26
C ASP A 197 -12.90 23.51 -5.20
N VAL A 198 -14.12 23.06 -5.50
CA VAL A 198 -14.91 22.19 -4.61
C VAL A 198 -14.18 20.88 -4.30
N LEU A 199 -13.46 20.30 -5.28
CA LEU A 199 -12.61 19.13 -5.06
C LEU A 199 -11.50 19.43 -4.05
N LEU A 200 -10.82 20.58 -4.20
CA LEU A 200 -9.74 20.98 -3.30
C LEU A 200 -10.24 21.32 -1.89
N ASP A 201 -11.42 21.92 -1.77
CA ASP A 201 -12.07 22.20 -0.48
C ASP A 201 -12.39 20.93 0.31
N ASN A 202 -12.66 19.83 -0.39
CA ASN A 202 -13.11 18.58 0.21
C ASN A 202 -12.02 17.52 0.30
N LEU A 203 -10.79 17.82 -0.11
CA LEU A 203 -9.66 16.91 -0.03
C LEU A 203 -8.51 17.48 0.79
N GLN A 204 -7.81 16.59 1.49
CA GLN A 204 -6.54 16.89 2.12
C GLN A 204 -5.51 15.84 1.69
N VAL A 205 -4.28 16.26 1.48
CA VAL A 205 -3.15 15.37 1.20
C VAL A 205 -2.35 15.20 2.48
N LYS A 206 -2.23 13.96 2.96
CA LYS A 206 -1.45 13.59 4.15
C LYS A 206 -0.22 12.81 3.70
N GLN A 207 0.96 13.38 3.92
CA GLN A 207 2.22 12.79 3.48
C GLN A 207 3.01 12.22 4.66
N SER A 208 3.60 11.03 4.48
CA SER A 208 4.54 10.41 5.40
C SER A 208 5.71 9.82 4.62
N GLY A 209 6.82 10.56 4.50
CA GLY A 209 7.91 10.17 3.60
C GLY A 209 7.47 10.20 2.14
N THR A 210 7.55 9.06 1.47
CA THR A 210 7.07 8.84 0.09
C THR A 210 5.63 8.33 0.02
N ASP A 211 5.02 7.98 1.16
CA ASP A 211 3.64 7.55 1.22
C ASP A 211 2.71 8.77 1.30
N ILE A 212 1.56 8.67 0.62
CA ILE A 212 0.55 9.71 0.58
C ILE A 212 -0.83 9.09 0.75
N ASP A 213 -1.61 9.61 1.69
CA ASP A 213 -3.04 9.38 1.78
C ASP A 213 -3.78 10.65 1.33
N ILE A 214 -4.64 10.55 0.32
CA ILE A 214 -5.59 11.60 -0.04
C ILE A 214 -6.88 11.30 0.71
N VAL A 215 -7.30 12.22 1.57
CA VAL A 215 -8.45 12.04 2.47
C VAL A 215 -9.52 13.06 2.20
N ASN A 216 -10.78 12.69 2.35
CA ASN A 216 -11.89 13.63 2.26
C ASN A 216 -12.12 14.36 3.60
N ALA A 217 -13.08 15.30 3.62
CA ALA A 217 -13.41 16.08 4.82
C ALA A 217 -13.86 15.25 6.05
N SER A 218 -14.38 14.03 5.85
CA SER A 218 -14.74 13.13 6.96
C SER A 218 -13.55 12.29 7.48
N GLY A 219 -12.37 12.43 6.86
CA GLY A 219 -11.19 11.63 7.15
C GLY A 219 -11.23 10.22 6.56
N SER A 220 -12.12 9.97 5.59
CA SER A 220 -12.07 8.75 4.77
C SER A 220 -10.94 8.87 3.75
N ILE A 221 -10.19 7.79 3.53
CA ILE A 221 -9.10 7.76 2.56
C ILE A 221 -9.71 7.48 1.17
N VAL A 222 -9.57 8.41 0.22
CA VAL A 222 -10.09 8.26 -1.14
C VAL A 222 -9.07 7.65 -2.10
N ALA A 223 -7.78 7.95 -1.89
CA ALA A 223 -6.68 7.36 -2.66
C ALA A 223 -5.41 7.23 -1.80
N GLN A 224 -4.57 6.26 -2.13
CA GLN A 224 -3.30 6.01 -1.44
C GLN A 224 -2.15 5.85 -2.42
N ILE A 225 -0.97 6.32 -2.06
CA ILE A 225 0.28 6.12 -2.80
C ILE A 225 1.28 5.54 -1.80
N ILE A 226 1.91 4.44 -2.19
CA ILE A 226 2.89 3.73 -1.37
C ILE A 226 4.24 3.75 -2.09
N ASP A 227 5.31 4.07 -1.37
CA ASP A 227 6.68 4.10 -1.89
C ASP A 227 6.84 4.95 -3.18
N GLY A 228 6.08 6.04 -3.30
CA GLY A 228 6.09 6.91 -4.49
C GLY A 228 5.55 6.25 -5.78
N GLY A 229 4.84 5.13 -5.65
CA GLY A 229 4.24 4.38 -6.75
C GLY A 229 3.02 5.05 -7.39
N ALA A 230 2.25 4.27 -8.14
CA ALA A 230 1.00 4.75 -8.74
C ALA A 230 -0.09 4.94 -7.65
N PRO A 231 -0.90 6.03 -7.73
CA PRO A 231 -2.08 6.20 -6.89
C PRO A 231 -3.05 5.02 -7.01
N LEU A 232 -3.52 4.54 -5.86
CA LEU A 232 -4.49 3.47 -5.71
C LEU A 232 -5.84 4.06 -5.30
N ALA A 233 -6.89 3.73 -6.06
CA ALA A 233 -8.25 4.09 -5.70
C ALA A 233 -8.75 3.23 -4.52
N THR A 234 -9.51 3.83 -3.62
CA THR A 234 -10.25 3.09 -2.58
C THR A 234 -11.73 2.88 -2.95
N GLY A 235 -12.21 3.56 -4.00
CA GLY A 235 -13.62 3.62 -4.39
C GLY A 235 -14.45 4.65 -3.61
N LYS A 236 -13.87 5.28 -2.57
CA LYS A 236 -14.54 6.31 -1.77
C LYS A 236 -14.52 7.68 -2.44
N SER A 237 -15.51 8.49 -2.15
CA SER A 237 -15.74 9.79 -2.76
C SER A 237 -15.58 10.97 -1.79
N VAL A 238 -15.69 12.18 -2.33
CA VAL A 238 -15.97 13.40 -1.57
C VAL A 238 -17.45 13.46 -1.20
N LEU A 239 -17.78 14.19 -0.14
CA LEU A 239 -19.17 14.42 0.31
C LEU A 239 -19.95 13.14 0.70
N GLU A 240 -19.25 12.08 1.09
CA GLU A 240 -19.89 10.86 1.58
C GLU A 240 -20.59 11.09 2.92
N THR A 241 -21.79 10.51 3.06
CA THR A 241 -22.47 10.47 4.34
C THR A 241 -21.96 9.28 5.17
N PRO A 242 -21.72 9.47 6.48
CA PRO A 242 -21.34 8.35 7.34
C PRO A 242 -22.38 7.22 7.27
N PRO A 243 -21.95 5.95 7.24
CA PRO A 243 -22.88 4.83 7.16
C PRO A 243 -23.73 4.74 8.43
N VAL A 244 -25.00 4.35 8.25
CA VAL A 244 -25.87 4.02 9.39
C VAL A 244 -25.43 2.67 9.96
N LEU A 245 -24.98 2.67 11.21
CA LEU A 245 -24.50 1.45 11.86
C LEU A 245 -25.65 0.50 12.20
N GLY A 246 -25.50 -0.77 11.86
CA GLY A 246 -26.40 -1.83 12.30
C GLY A 246 -26.28 -2.11 13.80
N ALA A 247 -27.26 -2.79 14.40
CA ALA A 247 -27.30 -3.07 15.84
C ALA A 247 -26.02 -3.74 16.37
N ARG A 248 -25.47 -4.72 15.62
CA ARG A 248 -24.20 -5.37 15.96
C ARG A 248 -23.04 -4.36 15.98
N GLN A 249 -22.94 -3.49 14.97
CA GLN A 249 -21.88 -2.48 14.88
C GLN A 249 -21.99 -1.43 16.00
N GLN A 250 -23.21 -1.04 16.38
CA GLN A 250 -23.44 -0.12 17.50
C GLN A 250 -22.96 -0.73 18.83
N VAL A 251 -23.26 -2.01 19.08
CA VAL A 251 -22.77 -2.73 20.27
C VAL A 251 -21.24 -2.82 20.28
N LEU A 252 -20.63 -3.14 19.14
CA LEU A 252 -19.17 -3.19 19.01
C LEU A 252 -18.55 -1.82 19.26
N ALA A 253 -19.06 -0.76 18.65
CA ALA A 253 -18.57 0.60 18.86
C ALA A 253 -18.68 1.06 20.33
N ALA A 254 -19.72 0.62 21.04
CA ALA A 254 -19.92 0.92 22.46
C ALA A 254 -19.08 0.05 23.43
N THR A 255 -18.41 -0.99 22.95
CA THR A 255 -17.65 -1.93 23.78
C THR A 255 -16.42 -1.25 24.39
N VAL A 256 -16.25 -1.31 25.71
CA VAL A 256 -15.03 -0.84 26.37
C VAL A 256 -13.96 -1.92 26.24
N ALA A 257 -12.77 -1.55 25.76
CA ALA A 257 -11.64 -2.49 25.67
C ALA A 257 -11.18 -2.95 27.06
N GLY A 258 -10.75 -4.20 27.17
CA GLY A 258 -10.26 -4.77 28.42
C GLY A 258 -8.82 -4.36 28.74
N THR A 259 -8.37 -4.69 29.94
CA THR A 259 -6.95 -4.66 30.33
C THR A 259 -6.45 -6.07 30.57
N ASP A 260 -5.14 -6.27 30.75
CA ASP A 260 -4.61 -7.60 31.09
C ASP A 260 -5.17 -8.13 32.43
N ALA A 261 -5.46 -7.23 33.38
CA ALA A 261 -6.06 -7.57 34.68
C ALA A 261 -7.57 -7.82 34.60
N ALA A 262 -8.25 -7.20 33.63
CA ALA A 262 -9.69 -7.31 33.42
C ALA A 262 -9.98 -7.41 31.91
N PRO A 263 -9.74 -8.58 31.29
CA PRO A 263 -9.89 -8.75 29.85
C PRO A 263 -11.36 -8.74 29.45
N VAL A 264 -11.63 -8.26 28.23
CA VAL A 264 -12.97 -8.26 27.62
C VAL A 264 -12.95 -9.20 26.41
N PHE A 265 -13.93 -10.09 26.35
CA PHE A 265 -14.05 -11.10 25.29
C PHE A 265 -15.32 -10.90 24.48
N LEU A 266 -15.25 -11.14 23.18
CA LEU A 266 -16.38 -11.13 22.26
C LEU A 266 -16.49 -12.47 21.56
N GLN A 267 -17.70 -13.01 21.49
CA GLN A 267 -17.99 -14.09 20.54
C GLN A 267 -18.26 -13.49 19.16
N VAL A 268 -17.62 -14.05 18.15
CA VAL A 268 -17.64 -13.58 16.75
C VAL A 268 -17.74 -14.77 15.80
N SER A 269 -18.30 -14.59 14.61
CA SER A 269 -18.05 -15.48 13.47
C SER A 269 -16.70 -15.19 12.84
N LEU A 270 -16.10 -16.20 12.20
CA LEU A 270 -14.86 -16.02 11.43
C LEU A 270 -14.96 -15.00 10.29
N ASP A 271 -16.14 -14.80 9.70
CA ASP A 271 -16.38 -13.81 8.64
C ASP A 271 -16.63 -12.38 9.14
N GLU A 272 -16.77 -12.16 10.44
CA GLU A 272 -16.76 -10.80 11.01
C GLU A 272 -15.33 -10.21 11.04
N LEU A 273 -14.30 -11.05 10.92
CA LEU A 273 -12.90 -10.69 11.17
C LEU A 273 -12.18 -10.20 9.92
N HIS A 274 -11.65 -8.97 10.01
CA HIS A 274 -10.84 -8.32 8.99
C HIS A 274 -9.34 -8.45 9.34
N PRO A 275 -8.52 -9.12 8.51
CA PRO A 275 -7.08 -9.20 8.71
C PRO A 275 -6.37 -7.84 8.79
N THR A 276 -5.41 -7.72 9.72
CA THR A 276 -4.43 -6.60 9.75
C THR A 276 -3.07 -6.97 9.14
N GLN A 277 -2.98 -8.10 8.44
CA GLN A 277 -1.83 -8.49 7.63
C GLN A 277 -2.31 -9.11 6.32
N PRO A 278 -1.62 -8.89 5.19
CA PRO A 278 -2.05 -9.39 3.88
C PRO A 278 -1.65 -10.83 3.61
N ALA A 279 -0.70 -11.37 4.37
CA ALA A 279 -0.12 -12.67 4.12
C ALA A 279 0.07 -13.47 5.41
N VAL A 280 0.15 -14.79 5.26
CA VAL A 280 0.46 -15.76 6.30
C VAL A 280 1.48 -16.75 5.77
N GLY A 281 2.08 -17.54 6.65
CA GLY A 281 2.89 -18.68 6.25
C GLY A 281 2.00 -19.89 5.95
N TYR A 282 1.80 -20.24 4.68
CA TYR A 282 0.92 -21.35 4.30
C TYR A 282 1.34 -22.67 4.93
N ASP A 283 2.65 -22.97 5.03
CA ASP A 283 3.07 -24.28 5.52
C ASP A 283 2.80 -24.48 7.02
N GLN A 284 2.67 -23.38 7.79
CA GLN A 284 2.17 -23.43 9.16
C GLN A 284 0.68 -23.81 9.21
N ILE A 285 -0.12 -23.33 8.26
CA ILE A 285 -1.53 -23.69 8.14
C ILE A 285 -1.67 -25.12 7.60
N TYR A 286 -0.86 -25.52 6.61
CA TYR A 286 -0.84 -26.88 6.07
C TYR A 286 -0.45 -27.92 7.11
N TYR A 287 0.44 -27.59 8.04
CA TYR A 287 0.66 -28.43 9.23
C TYR A 287 -0.65 -28.71 9.96
N LYS A 288 -1.42 -27.67 10.28
CA LYS A 288 -2.69 -27.79 11.02
C LYS A 288 -3.71 -28.60 10.24
N LEU A 289 -3.96 -28.23 8.99
CA LEU A 289 -4.91 -28.91 8.11
C LEU A 289 -4.52 -30.38 7.87
N GLY A 290 -3.22 -30.66 7.66
CA GLY A 290 -2.70 -32.01 7.52
C GLY A 290 -2.93 -32.86 8.77
N ARG A 291 -2.69 -32.28 9.95
CA ARG A 291 -2.94 -32.97 11.22
C ARG A 291 -4.43 -33.19 11.47
N TYR A 292 -5.28 -32.19 11.20
CA TYR A 292 -6.73 -32.33 11.34
C TYR A 292 -7.26 -33.45 10.44
N GLY A 293 -6.91 -33.42 9.15
CA GLY A 293 -7.35 -34.45 8.20
C GLY A 293 -6.84 -35.85 8.56
N ALA A 294 -5.59 -35.97 9.02
CA ALA A 294 -5.05 -37.26 9.45
C ALA A 294 -5.76 -37.82 10.69
N GLU A 295 -6.06 -36.97 11.67
CA GLU A 295 -6.77 -37.38 12.89
C GLU A 295 -8.26 -37.65 12.62
N ASP A 296 -8.87 -36.98 11.64
CA ASP A 296 -10.26 -37.23 11.19
C ASP A 296 -10.44 -38.65 10.64
N LEU A 297 -9.44 -39.19 9.92
CA LEU A 297 -9.46 -40.58 9.41
C LEU A 297 -9.49 -41.64 10.52
N LEU A 298 -9.06 -41.28 11.73
CA LEU A 298 -9.00 -42.16 12.89
C LEU A 298 -9.79 -41.59 14.08
N MET A 299 -10.76 -40.71 13.81
CA MET A 299 -11.45 -39.87 14.81
C MET A 299 -11.92 -40.64 16.04
N ALA A 300 -12.56 -41.80 15.84
CA ALA A 300 -13.08 -42.62 16.93
C ALA A 300 -12.00 -43.11 17.94
N LYS A 301 -10.73 -43.19 17.51
CA LYS A 301 -9.58 -43.61 18.31
C LYS A 301 -8.78 -42.43 18.88
N THR A 302 -9.08 -41.21 18.45
CA THR A 302 -8.34 -40.01 18.85
C THR A 302 -8.95 -39.42 20.11
N ASN A 303 -8.35 -39.67 21.27
CA ASN A 303 -8.89 -39.18 22.56
C ASN A 303 -9.06 -37.65 22.63
N LYS A 304 -8.18 -36.90 21.95
CA LYS A 304 -8.19 -35.43 21.94
C LYS A 304 -7.92 -34.93 20.53
N PRO A 305 -8.93 -34.92 19.64
CA PRO A 305 -8.71 -34.48 18.26
C PRO A 305 -8.23 -33.03 18.23
N LYS A 306 -7.14 -32.78 17.51
CA LYS A 306 -6.37 -31.54 17.57
C LYS A 306 -7.19 -30.33 17.16
N LYS A 307 -8.12 -30.48 16.20
CA LYS A 307 -8.99 -29.38 15.77
C LYS A 307 -9.88 -28.87 16.91
N PHE A 308 -10.44 -29.79 17.71
CA PHE A 308 -11.26 -29.43 18.88
C PHE A 308 -10.42 -28.96 20.07
N ALA A 309 -9.24 -29.56 20.27
CA ALA A 309 -8.29 -29.09 21.27
C ALA A 309 -7.87 -27.63 21.01
N GLU A 310 -7.55 -27.29 19.75
CA GLU A 310 -7.18 -25.93 19.37
C GLU A 310 -8.35 -24.96 19.38
N LEU A 311 -9.57 -25.41 19.09
CA LEU A 311 -10.76 -24.58 19.27
C LEU A 311 -10.95 -24.19 20.75
N CYS A 312 -10.78 -25.15 21.67
CA CYS A 312 -10.80 -24.87 23.11
C CYS A 312 -9.67 -23.89 23.49
N GLU A 313 -8.44 -24.13 23.02
CA GLU A 313 -7.27 -23.30 23.30
C GLU A 313 -7.48 -21.86 22.81
N ALA A 314 -7.93 -21.68 21.57
CA ALA A 314 -8.19 -20.36 20.98
C ALA A 314 -9.28 -19.57 21.71
N ASN A 315 -10.21 -20.27 22.37
CA ASN A 315 -11.26 -19.66 23.21
C ASN A 315 -10.81 -19.46 24.68
N GLY A 316 -9.54 -19.74 25.01
CA GLY A 316 -9.00 -19.64 26.37
C GLY A 316 -9.54 -20.71 27.32
N GLN A 317 -9.99 -21.85 26.78
CA GLN A 317 -10.65 -22.93 27.51
C GLN A 317 -9.73 -24.11 27.83
N ASP A 318 -8.41 -23.91 27.77
CA ASP A 318 -7.40 -24.97 27.85
C ASP A 318 -7.57 -25.94 26.66
N ASP A 319 -7.70 -27.23 26.92
CA ASP A 319 -7.74 -28.30 25.93
C ASP A 319 -9.13 -28.95 25.89
N VAL A 320 -9.37 -29.81 24.91
CA VAL A 320 -10.59 -30.63 24.86
C VAL A 320 -10.54 -31.71 25.93
N VAL A 321 -11.68 -31.99 26.57
CA VAL A 321 -11.80 -33.11 27.50
C VAL A 321 -11.60 -34.42 26.72
N SER A 322 -10.89 -35.37 27.31
CA SER A 322 -10.60 -36.64 26.64
C SER A 322 -11.89 -37.39 26.29
N LYS A 323 -12.01 -37.85 25.04
CA LYS A 323 -13.13 -38.62 24.49
C LYS A 323 -14.48 -37.89 24.48
N THR A 324 -14.47 -36.56 24.39
CA THR A 324 -15.72 -35.77 24.25
C THR A 324 -15.98 -35.30 22.81
N ALA A 325 -14.97 -35.36 21.94
CA ALA A 325 -15.06 -34.87 20.56
C ALA A 325 -14.73 -35.93 19.49
N ASN A 326 -14.52 -37.18 19.89
CA ASN A 326 -14.04 -38.29 19.05
C ASN A 326 -15.19 -39.01 18.30
N VAL A 327 -16.06 -38.24 17.64
CA VAL A 327 -17.17 -38.78 16.85
C VAL A 327 -16.85 -38.65 15.36
N ALA A 328 -16.94 -39.76 14.62
CA ALA A 328 -16.66 -39.78 13.19
C ALA A 328 -17.56 -38.79 12.43
N GLY A 329 -16.98 -38.00 11.53
CA GLY A 329 -17.69 -36.98 10.76
C GLY A 329 -17.97 -35.66 11.51
N ALA A 330 -17.55 -35.54 12.78
CA ALA A 330 -17.65 -34.28 13.51
C ALA A 330 -16.81 -33.17 12.85
N THR A 331 -17.36 -31.97 12.78
CA THR A 331 -16.69 -30.77 12.24
C THR A 331 -16.64 -29.67 13.30
N LEU A 332 -15.80 -28.64 13.10
CA LEU A 332 -15.74 -27.51 14.03
C LEU A 332 -17.08 -26.76 14.11
N SER A 333 -17.78 -26.64 12.97
CA SER A 333 -19.10 -26.00 12.88
C SER A 333 -20.26 -26.85 13.41
N ASN A 334 -20.07 -28.17 13.52
CA ASN A 334 -21.05 -29.09 14.07
C ASN A 334 -20.35 -30.09 15.01
N PRO A 335 -19.90 -29.65 16.20
CA PRO A 335 -19.27 -30.53 17.17
C PRO A 335 -20.30 -31.54 17.70
N PRO A 336 -19.87 -32.72 18.17
CA PRO A 336 -20.78 -33.68 18.77
C PRO A 336 -21.38 -33.11 20.06
N ALA A 337 -22.59 -33.55 20.44
CA ALA A 337 -23.27 -33.09 21.65
C ALA A 337 -22.46 -33.34 22.95
N THR A 338 -21.51 -34.28 22.92
CA THR A 338 -20.60 -34.58 24.02
C THR A 338 -19.45 -33.59 24.16
N PHE A 339 -19.17 -32.74 23.14
CA PHE A 339 -18.01 -31.87 23.08
C PHE A 339 -17.93 -30.95 24.31
N GLN A 340 -16.78 -31.00 24.98
CA GLN A 340 -16.52 -30.21 26.17
C GLN A 340 -15.05 -29.78 26.21
N CYS A 341 -14.83 -28.50 26.48
CA CYS A 341 -13.51 -27.96 26.82
C CYS A 341 -13.29 -28.06 28.34
N LYS A 342 -12.03 -28.21 28.75
CA LYS A 342 -11.68 -28.38 30.18
C LYS A 342 -12.04 -27.17 31.04
N SER A 343 -12.02 -25.97 30.49
CA SER A 343 -12.23 -24.73 31.22
C SER A 343 -13.31 -23.85 30.61
N ALA A 344 -13.80 -22.89 31.39
CA ALA A 344 -14.69 -21.85 30.89
C ALA A 344 -13.97 -20.93 29.89
N VAL A 345 -14.73 -20.28 29.00
CA VAL A 345 -14.20 -19.29 28.04
C VAL A 345 -13.38 -18.23 28.78
N GLY A 346 -12.21 -17.91 28.24
CA GLY A 346 -11.36 -16.87 28.79
C GLY A 346 -10.64 -17.21 30.10
N THR A 347 -10.66 -18.48 30.55
CA THR A 347 -9.85 -18.92 31.69
C THR A 347 -8.35 -18.70 31.45
N LYS A 348 -7.91 -18.83 30.18
CA LYS A 348 -6.55 -18.53 29.71
C LYS A 348 -6.57 -17.38 28.70
N PRO A 349 -6.64 -16.11 29.14
CA PRO A 349 -6.70 -14.95 28.23
C PRO A 349 -5.43 -14.74 27.39
N GLY A 350 -4.33 -15.38 27.76
CA GLY A 350 -3.07 -15.37 26.98
C GLY A 350 -3.13 -16.21 25.71
N ASP A 351 -3.98 -17.25 25.68
CA ASP A 351 -4.09 -18.15 24.51
C ASP A 351 -5.04 -17.57 23.43
N MET A 352 -5.94 -16.68 23.85
CA MET A 352 -6.99 -16.09 23.03
C MET A 352 -6.44 -15.11 21.99
N LYS A 353 -7.04 -15.16 20.81
CA LYS A 353 -6.70 -14.30 19.67
C LYS A 353 -7.28 -12.91 19.85
N THR A 354 -6.58 -11.90 19.34
CA THR A 354 -6.84 -10.51 19.68
C THR A 354 -7.45 -9.74 18.51
N VAL A 355 -8.30 -8.78 18.85
CA VAL A 355 -8.89 -7.84 17.90
C VAL A 355 -8.76 -6.40 18.40
N VAL A 356 -8.84 -5.48 17.45
CA VAL A 356 -9.15 -4.07 17.66
C VAL A 356 -10.50 -3.76 17.01
N ILE A 357 -11.34 -3.00 17.71
CA ILE A 357 -12.59 -2.49 17.15
C ILE A 357 -12.29 -1.16 16.44
N GLY A 358 -12.39 -1.12 15.12
CA GLY A 358 -12.16 0.06 14.30
C GLY A 358 -13.43 0.81 13.90
N PRO A 359 -13.32 1.81 13.01
CA PRO A 359 -14.44 2.61 12.52
C PRO A 359 -15.60 1.75 12.04
N ASN A 360 -16.82 2.26 12.24
CA ASN A 360 -18.07 1.57 11.92
C ASN A 360 -18.27 0.23 12.68
N GLY A 361 -17.60 0.03 13.81
CA GLY A 361 -17.68 -1.20 14.59
C GLY A 361 -17.01 -2.40 13.91
N THR A 362 -16.04 -2.18 13.02
CA THR A 362 -15.36 -3.23 12.26
C THR A 362 -14.33 -3.95 13.14
N LEU A 363 -14.30 -5.29 13.12
CA LEU A 363 -13.37 -6.09 13.91
C LEU A 363 -12.10 -6.38 13.12
N TYR A 364 -10.99 -5.77 13.51
CA TYR A 364 -9.67 -5.99 12.92
C TYR A 364 -8.87 -7.00 13.74
N LEU A 365 -8.57 -8.15 13.14
CA LEU A 365 -7.83 -9.25 13.76
C LEU A 365 -6.35 -8.89 13.86
N THR A 366 -5.83 -8.73 15.08
CA THR A 366 -4.43 -8.37 15.36
C THR A 366 -3.54 -9.58 15.66
N ASP A 367 -4.10 -10.65 16.25
CA ASP A 367 -3.46 -11.96 16.34
C ASP A 367 -4.44 -13.06 15.91
N GLY A 368 -3.94 -14.18 15.42
CA GLY A 368 -4.73 -15.37 15.11
C GLY A 368 -4.95 -15.66 13.64
N HIS A 369 -4.32 -14.92 12.72
CA HIS A 369 -4.51 -15.10 11.27
C HIS A 369 -4.25 -16.54 10.83
N HIS A 370 -3.18 -17.19 11.32
CA HIS A 370 -2.93 -18.61 11.02
C HIS A 370 -3.94 -19.55 11.67
N THR A 371 -4.26 -19.34 12.96
CA THR A 371 -5.20 -20.21 13.71
C THR A 371 -6.59 -20.18 13.10
N PHE A 372 -7.13 -18.98 12.89
CA PHE A 372 -8.48 -18.83 12.35
C PHE A 372 -8.55 -19.13 10.85
N SER A 373 -7.47 -18.94 10.09
CA SER A 373 -7.42 -19.47 8.70
C SER A 373 -7.44 -20.99 8.70
N ALA A 374 -6.67 -21.66 9.59
CA ALA A 374 -6.72 -23.11 9.71
C ALA A 374 -8.13 -23.61 10.10
N PHE A 375 -8.85 -22.91 10.98
CA PHE A 375 -10.25 -23.24 11.28
C PHE A 375 -11.18 -23.02 10.09
N ARG A 376 -11.06 -21.88 9.40
CA ARG A 376 -11.87 -21.55 8.23
C ARG A 376 -11.72 -22.59 7.12
N ASP A 377 -10.48 -22.98 6.83
CA ASP A 377 -10.14 -23.88 5.73
C ASP A 377 -10.22 -25.37 6.09
N ALA A 378 -10.36 -25.71 7.39
CA ALA A 378 -10.68 -27.07 7.84
C ALA A 378 -12.10 -27.50 7.42
N ASP A 379 -12.39 -28.81 7.55
CA ASP A 379 -13.69 -29.39 7.23
C ASP A 379 -14.19 -29.00 5.82
N ASN A 380 -13.29 -29.03 4.83
CA ASN A 380 -13.55 -28.62 3.43
C ASN A 380 -13.96 -27.15 3.24
N GLY A 381 -13.58 -26.26 4.17
CA GLY A 381 -13.80 -24.82 4.01
C GLY A 381 -15.18 -24.32 4.43
N GLN A 382 -15.98 -25.15 5.12
CA GLN A 382 -17.37 -24.81 5.48
C GLN A 382 -17.50 -23.91 6.73
N ASN A 383 -16.40 -23.59 7.39
CA ASN A 383 -16.37 -22.98 8.72
C ASN A 383 -16.44 -21.44 8.71
N LEU A 384 -16.99 -20.83 7.66
CA LEU A 384 -17.05 -19.36 7.52
C LEU A 384 -17.81 -18.68 8.68
N GLN A 385 -18.87 -19.32 9.17
CA GLN A 385 -19.71 -18.85 10.29
C GLN A 385 -19.32 -19.47 11.63
N LEU A 386 -18.17 -20.17 11.72
CA LEU A 386 -17.72 -20.78 12.97
C LEU A 386 -17.59 -19.71 14.05
N LYS A 387 -18.22 -19.96 15.21
CA LYS A 387 -18.16 -19.07 16.36
C LYS A 387 -16.87 -19.31 17.15
N VAL A 388 -16.12 -18.25 17.36
CA VAL A 388 -14.90 -18.21 18.18
C VAL A 388 -14.98 -17.05 19.16
N TRP A 389 -14.14 -17.09 20.20
CA TRP A 389 -14.00 -16.00 21.16
C TRP A 389 -12.69 -15.26 20.94
N VAL A 390 -12.76 -13.94 20.91
CA VAL A 390 -11.61 -13.05 20.74
C VAL A 390 -11.48 -12.09 21.92
N LYS A 391 -10.25 -11.71 22.26
CA LYS A 391 -9.94 -10.70 23.27
C LYS A 391 -9.85 -9.31 22.62
N VAL A 392 -10.60 -8.35 23.14
CA VAL A 392 -10.58 -6.96 22.66
C VAL A 392 -9.40 -6.24 23.32
N THR A 393 -8.43 -5.84 22.51
CA THR A 393 -7.25 -5.10 23.00
C THR A 393 -7.43 -3.60 22.96
N ASP A 394 -8.12 -3.08 21.95
CA ASP A 394 -8.41 -1.66 21.82
C ASP A 394 -9.76 -1.41 21.14
N ASN A 395 -10.34 -0.24 21.41
CA ASN A 395 -11.48 0.29 20.66
C ASN A 395 -11.13 1.68 20.11
N PHE A 396 -10.95 1.73 18.80
CA PHE A 396 -10.67 2.92 17.99
C PHE A 396 -11.84 3.29 17.08
N SER A 397 -13.05 2.81 17.38
CA SER A 397 -14.25 3.03 16.54
C SER A 397 -14.68 4.48 16.39
N LYS A 398 -14.21 5.37 17.29
CA LYS A 398 -14.49 6.81 17.25
C LYS A 398 -13.52 7.59 16.35
N LEU A 399 -12.47 6.97 15.84
CA LEU A 399 -11.51 7.62 14.94
C LEU A 399 -12.07 7.69 13.51
N SER A 400 -11.64 8.69 12.74
CA SER A 400 -11.77 8.65 11.28
C SER A 400 -10.97 7.48 10.72
N GLU A 401 -11.20 7.09 9.46
CA GLU A 401 -10.41 6.03 8.83
C GLU A 401 -8.90 6.36 8.80
N TYR A 402 -8.56 7.59 8.41
CA TYR A 402 -7.16 8.04 8.39
C TYR A 402 -6.52 7.99 9.79
N ASP A 403 -7.22 8.49 10.81
CA ASP A 403 -6.71 8.50 12.18
C ASP A 403 -6.62 7.07 12.74
N PHE A 404 -7.58 6.20 12.40
CA PHE A 404 -7.57 4.79 12.75
C PHE A 404 -6.32 4.10 12.20
N TRP A 405 -6.05 4.21 10.89
CA TRP A 405 -4.87 3.57 10.31
C TRP A 405 -3.57 4.18 10.80
N THR A 406 -3.55 5.49 11.08
CA THR A 406 -2.40 6.15 11.75
C THR A 406 -2.16 5.55 13.14
N GLN A 407 -3.22 5.35 13.92
CA GLN A 407 -3.13 4.75 15.25
C GLN A 407 -2.74 3.27 15.18
N MET A 408 -3.28 2.48 14.24
CA MET A 408 -2.90 1.08 14.04
C MET A 408 -1.42 0.91 13.67
N LYS A 409 -0.90 1.78 12.79
CA LYS A 409 0.53 1.83 12.43
C LYS A 409 1.39 2.20 13.65
N LYS A 410 1.00 3.25 14.38
CA LYS A 410 1.71 3.72 15.58
C LYS A 410 1.74 2.68 16.70
N ALA A 411 0.65 1.95 16.90
CA ALA A 411 0.53 0.90 17.91
C ALA A 411 1.17 -0.43 17.49
N ASN A 412 1.79 -0.50 16.30
CA ASN A 412 2.35 -1.72 15.71
C ASN A 412 1.33 -2.87 15.59
N LYS A 413 0.08 -2.57 15.16
CA LYS A 413 -1.03 -3.53 15.06
C LYS A 413 -1.43 -3.89 13.62
N VAL A 414 -0.65 -3.46 12.65
CA VAL A 414 -0.87 -3.74 11.22
C VAL A 414 0.46 -4.02 10.52
N TRP A 415 0.48 -5.04 9.67
CA TRP A 415 1.61 -5.39 8.82
C TRP A 415 1.28 -5.13 7.36
N LEU A 416 1.96 -4.16 6.73
CA LEU A 416 1.65 -3.69 5.38
C LEU A 416 2.70 -4.15 4.35
N LYS A 417 3.11 -5.41 4.42
CA LYS A 417 3.91 -6.06 3.38
C LYS A 417 3.27 -7.38 2.95
N ASP A 418 3.09 -7.57 1.66
CA ASP A 418 2.50 -8.77 1.08
C ASP A 418 3.40 -10.01 1.17
N GLY A 419 2.91 -11.14 0.65
CA GLY A 419 3.65 -12.41 0.63
C GLY A 419 4.96 -12.38 -0.18
N GLY A 420 5.11 -11.41 -1.09
CA GLY A 420 6.33 -11.13 -1.84
C GLY A 420 7.22 -10.08 -1.19
N ASN A 421 6.95 -9.69 0.07
CA ASN A 421 7.62 -8.62 0.80
C ASN A 421 7.52 -7.23 0.14
N LYS A 422 6.47 -6.98 -0.65
CA LYS A 422 6.22 -5.65 -1.22
C LYS A 422 5.29 -4.86 -0.30
N ALA A 423 5.57 -3.58 -0.13
CA ALA A 423 4.70 -2.70 0.63
C ALA A 423 3.31 -2.62 -0.01
N ILE A 424 2.28 -2.53 0.83
CA ILE A 424 0.89 -2.38 0.38
C ILE A 424 0.21 -1.22 1.11
N ALA A 425 -0.84 -0.69 0.49
CA ALA A 425 -1.72 0.27 1.14
C ALA A 425 -2.71 -0.43 2.08
N THR A 426 -3.25 0.31 3.05
CA THR A 426 -4.27 -0.23 3.97
C THR A 426 -5.55 -0.67 3.24
N SER A 427 -5.90 0.00 2.13
CA SER A 427 -7.01 -0.39 1.26
C SER A 427 -6.81 -1.72 0.51
N GLN A 428 -5.58 -2.25 0.48
CA GLN A 428 -5.26 -3.54 -0.13
C GLN A 428 -5.24 -4.70 0.87
N LEU A 429 -5.47 -4.44 2.16
CA LEU A 429 -5.60 -5.51 3.14
C LEU A 429 -6.79 -6.43 2.75
N PRO A 430 -6.63 -7.76 2.84
CA PRO A 430 -7.72 -8.68 2.52
C PRO A 430 -8.93 -8.43 3.40
N ALA A 431 -10.12 -8.53 2.81
CA ALA A 431 -11.38 -8.32 3.53
C ALA A 431 -11.78 -9.51 4.43
N SER A 432 -11.11 -10.66 4.31
CA SER A 432 -11.40 -11.84 5.13
C SER A 432 -10.14 -12.65 5.40
N ILE A 433 -10.15 -13.44 6.47
CA ILE A 433 -9.14 -14.47 6.75
C ILE A 433 -9.25 -15.67 5.80
N GLY A 434 -8.30 -16.62 5.90
CA GLY A 434 -8.24 -17.88 5.15
C GLY A 434 -7.32 -17.87 3.94
N LEU A 435 -6.92 -19.06 3.49
CA LEU A 435 -5.95 -19.27 2.42
C LEU A 435 -6.39 -18.67 1.07
N LYS A 436 -7.70 -18.58 0.80
CA LYS A 436 -8.19 -17.93 -0.43
C LYS A 436 -8.02 -16.41 -0.45
N SER A 437 -7.86 -15.79 0.71
CA SER A 437 -7.89 -14.33 0.87
C SER A 437 -6.52 -13.79 1.27
N LEU A 438 -5.80 -14.49 2.14
CA LEU A 438 -4.46 -14.13 2.59
C LEU A 438 -3.41 -14.71 1.63
N GLY A 439 -2.44 -13.90 1.24
CA GLY A 439 -1.29 -14.35 0.47
C GLY A 439 -0.36 -15.27 1.26
N ASN A 440 0.55 -15.95 0.57
CA ASN A 440 1.59 -16.76 1.20
C ASN A 440 2.90 -15.97 1.31
N ASP A 441 3.45 -15.86 2.52
CA ASP A 441 4.87 -15.50 2.75
C ASP A 441 5.65 -16.79 3.08
N PRO A 442 6.46 -17.32 2.14
CA PRO A 442 7.26 -18.53 2.35
C PRO A 442 8.32 -18.38 3.46
N TYR A 443 8.86 -17.18 3.66
CA TYR A 443 9.82 -16.94 4.74
C TYR A 443 9.10 -16.89 6.10
N ARG A 444 7.87 -16.39 6.16
CA ARG A 444 7.02 -16.51 7.37
C ARG A 444 6.72 -17.96 7.72
N SER A 445 6.61 -18.84 6.71
CA SER A 445 6.51 -20.30 6.91
C SER A 445 7.82 -20.88 7.44
N LEU A 446 8.96 -20.52 6.84
CA LEU A 446 10.30 -20.94 7.28
C LEU A 446 10.51 -20.63 8.76
N VAL A 447 10.23 -19.40 9.20
CA VAL A 447 10.40 -18.96 10.59
C VAL A 447 9.54 -19.76 11.57
N TYR A 448 8.37 -20.24 11.16
CA TYR A 448 7.54 -21.10 12.03
C TYR A 448 8.26 -22.41 12.36
N PHE A 449 9.01 -22.97 11.41
CA PHE A 449 9.78 -24.20 11.59
C PHE A 449 11.15 -23.98 12.23
N THR A 450 11.65 -22.75 12.35
CA THR A 450 12.88 -22.46 13.11
C THR A 450 12.63 -22.20 14.60
N ARG A 451 11.37 -22.18 15.06
CA ARG A 451 11.02 -22.07 16.48
C ARG A 451 11.69 -23.18 17.29
N ASP A 452 12.20 -22.81 18.46
CA ASP A 452 12.94 -23.65 19.40
C ASP A 452 14.30 -24.17 18.88
N ALA A 453 14.57 -24.02 17.58
CA ALA A 453 15.84 -24.39 16.93
C ALA A 453 16.78 -23.19 16.73
N GLY A 454 16.26 -22.04 16.31
CA GLY A 454 17.02 -20.81 16.06
C GLY A 454 16.65 -19.62 16.95
N TYR A 455 15.47 -19.67 17.60
CA TYR A 455 15.00 -18.69 18.58
C TYR A 455 13.88 -19.30 19.43
N VAL A 456 13.60 -18.68 20.59
CA VAL A 456 12.47 -19.06 21.47
C VAL A 456 11.50 -17.90 21.52
N VAL A 457 10.21 -18.15 21.30
CA VAL A 457 9.19 -17.09 21.36
C VAL A 457 9.17 -16.51 22.79
N PRO A 458 9.42 -15.20 22.97
CA PRO A 458 9.35 -14.57 24.29
C PRO A 458 7.95 -14.69 24.90
N SER A 459 7.85 -14.77 26.23
CA SER A 459 6.56 -14.75 26.95
C SER A 459 5.76 -13.46 26.69
N THR A 460 6.46 -12.37 26.41
CA THR A 460 5.89 -11.11 25.92
C THR A 460 6.48 -10.81 24.55
N ALA A 461 5.93 -11.46 23.52
CA ALA A 461 6.38 -11.27 22.14
C ALA A 461 5.91 -9.92 21.59
N THR A 462 6.78 -9.27 20.81
CA THR A 462 6.37 -8.12 19.99
C THR A 462 5.41 -8.58 18.88
N GLU A 463 4.47 -7.72 18.51
CA GLU A 463 3.60 -7.94 17.35
C GLU A 463 4.45 -8.20 16.09
N PHE A 464 4.02 -9.14 15.25
CA PHE A 464 4.71 -9.54 14.01
C PHE A 464 6.14 -10.09 14.18
N LEU A 465 6.52 -10.60 15.37
CA LEU A 465 7.85 -11.17 15.66
C LEU A 465 8.42 -12.00 14.51
N GLU A 466 7.66 -12.95 13.98
CA GLU A 466 8.17 -13.83 12.92
C GLU A 466 8.33 -13.14 11.56
N PHE A 467 7.62 -12.06 11.31
CA PHE A 467 7.81 -11.29 10.08
C PHE A 467 9.12 -10.50 10.10
N TYR A 468 9.56 -10.02 11.27
CA TYR A 468 10.89 -9.41 11.39
C TYR A 468 11.99 -10.44 11.10
N TRP A 469 11.87 -11.65 11.63
CA TRP A 469 12.77 -12.75 11.28
C TRP A 469 12.70 -13.12 9.80
N ALA A 470 11.50 -13.15 9.21
CA ALA A 470 11.31 -13.44 7.79
C ALA A 470 11.98 -12.37 6.90
N ASP A 471 11.85 -11.09 7.27
CA ASP A 471 12.53 -9.95 6.65
C ASP A 471 14.06 -10.08 6.66
N TRP A 472 14.61 -10.63 7.73
CA TRP A 472 16.05 -10.85 7.84
C TRP A 472 16.51 -12.08 7.07
N LEU A 473 15.82 -13.23 7.22
CA LEU A 473 16.19 -14.49 6.56
C LEU A 473 16.21 -14.40 5.04
N ARG A 474 15.31 -13.60 4.45
CA ARG A 474 15.26 -13.38 2.99
C ARG A 474 16.46 -12.64 2.42
N THR A 475 17.26 -11.98 3.25
CA THR A 475 18.49 -11.29 2.81
C THR A 475 19.76 -12.11 3.07
N GLN A 476 19.65 -13.28 3.71
CA GLN A 476 20.83 -14.05 4.10
C GLN A 476 21.39 -14.88 2.95
N PRO A 477 22.72 -14.86 2.75
CA PRO A 477 23.36 -15.73 1.78
C PRO A 477 23.13 -17.20 2.14
N GLY A 478 22.72 -18.01 1.17
CA GLY A 478 22.47 -19.44 1.37
C GLY A 478 21.06 -19.80 1.84
N ILE A 479 20.17 -18.82 2.06
CA ILE A 479 18.74 -19.06 2.35
C ILE A 479 17.90 -18.62 1.14
N ASP A 480 17.74 -19.53 0.19
CA ASP A 480 17.03 -19.29 -1.06
C ASP A 480 15.88 -20.28 -1.22
N LEU A 481 14.67 -19.85 -0.84
CA LEU A 481 13.48 -20.69 -0.93
C LEU A 481 13.06 -21.00 -2.37
N ALA A 482 13.57 -20.29 -3.39
CA ALA A 482 13.33 -20.65 -4.78
C ALA A 482 14.09 -21.93 -5.19
N LYS A 483 15.12 -22.33 -4.41
CA LYS A 483 15.90 -23.56 -4.61
C LYS A 483 15.55 -24.67 -3.61
N THR A 484 14.61 -24.42 -2.71
CA THR A 484 14.15 -25.39 -1.72
C THR A 484 12.94 -26.14 -2.26
N ASP A 485 13.03 -27.47 -2.39
CA ASP A 485 11.83 -28.28 -2.56
C ASP A 485 11.13 -28.43 -1.21
N THR A 486 10.14 -27.59 -0.96
CA THR A 486 9.40 -27.63 0.31
C THR A 486 8.50 -28.86 0.45
N ARG A 487 8.37 -29.72 -0.58
CA ARG A 487 7.67 -31.01 -0.51
C ARG A 487 8.61 -32.18 -0.21
N ASP A 488 9.91 -31.96 -0.23
CA ASP A 488 10.90 -32.95 0.16
C ASP A 488 11.41 -32.69 1.58
N VAL A 489 11.45 -33.74 2.40
CA VAL A 489 11.83 -33.62 3.81
C VAL A 489 13.29 -33.21 3.93
N ALA A 490 14.19 -33.82 3.16
CA ALA A 490 15.61 -33.54 3.26
C ALA A 490 15.95 -32.13 2.75
N SER A 491 15.38 -31.73 1.61
CA SER A 491 15.55 -30.38 1.06
C SER A 491 15.06 -29.31 2.03
N TYR A 492 13.82 -29.45 2.54
CA TYR A 492 13.27 -28.42 3.42
C TYR A 492 13.98 -28.37 4.77
N MET A 493 14.32 -29.52 5.37
CA MET A 493 15.09 -29.57 6.61
C MET A 493 16.48 -28.96 6.47
N ALA A 494 17.16 -29.13 5.33
CA ALA A 494 18.43 -28.49 5.08
C ALA A 494 18.31 -26.96 5.13
N THR A 495 17.28 -26.39 4.51
CA THR A 495 17.01 -24.94 4.58
C THR A 495 16.62 -24.48 5.98
N ILE A 496 15.78 -25.21 6.70
CA ILE A 496 15.39 -24.89 8.08
C ILE A 496 16.62 -24.91 9.00
N LYS A 497 17.53 -25.88 8.81
CA LYS A 497 18.79 -25.97 9.54
C LYS A 497 19.69 -24.78 9.26
N SER A 498 19.93 -24.45 7.98
CA SER A 498 20.72 -23.28 7.61
C SER A 498 20.15 -21.99 8.20
N ALA A 499 18.83 -21.81 8.15
CA ALA A 499 18.15 -20.66 8.73
C ALA A 499 18.32 -20.60 10.26
N SER A 500 18.09 -21.71 10.96
CA SER A 500 18.21 -21.78 12.41
C SER A 500 19.65 -21.53 12.89
N THR A 501 20.66 -22.07 12.19
CA THR A 501 22.07 -21.80 12.47
C THR A 501 22.42 -20.34 12.22
N ALA A 502 21.94 -19.74 11.11
CA ALA A 502 22.17 -18.33 10.83
C ALA A 502 21.57 -17.42 11.91
N MET A 503 20.34 -17.71 12.35
CA MET A 503 19.68 -16.97 13.45
C MET A 503 20.47 -17.10 14.75
N ALA A 504 20.89 -18.31 15.13
CA ALA A 504 21.66 -18.54 16.35
C ALA A 504 23.04 -17.84 16.32
N GLY A 505 23.64 -17.67 15.14
CA GLY A 505 24.93 -17.01 14.95
C GLY A 505 24.93 -15.48 15.07
N LEU A 506 23.77 -14.83 15.18
CA LEU A 506 23.66 -13.41 15.49
C LEU A 506 24.17 -13.09 16.91
N LYS A 507 24.29 -11.80 17.22
CA LYS A 507 24.48 -11.28 18.58
C LYS A 507 23.20 -10.62 19.08
N ALA A 508 23.04 -10.54 20.40
CA ALA A 508 21.86 -9.95 21.05
C ALA A 508 21.41 -8.59 20.47
N ASN A 509 22.36 -7.70 20.18
CA ASN A 509 22.11 -6.34 19.70
C ASN A 509 22.11 -6.19 18.17
N ASP A 510 22.29 -7.27 17.42
CA ASP A 510 22.22 -7.20 15.96
C ASP A 510 20.80 -6.81 15.55
N ILE A 511 20.70 -5.84 14.63
CA ILE A 511 19.42 -5.39 14.10
C ILE A 511 18.92 -6.40 13.07
N VAL A 512 17.77 -7.01 13.35
CA VAL A 512 17.14 -8.01 12.49
C VAL A 512 16.29 -7.32 11.42
N SER A 513 15.36 -6.47 11.84
CA SER A 513 14.55 -5.67 10.91
C SER A 513 13.95 -4.46 11.62
N ARG A 514 13.86 -3.31 10.92
CA ARG A 514 13.19 -2.07 11.38
C ARG A 514 13.62 -1.62 12.79
N GLY A 515 14.91 -1.75 13.12
CA GLY A 515 15.46 -1.37 14.42
C GLY A 515 15.20 -2.36 15.55
N VAL A 516 14.51 -3.47 15.30
CA VAL A 516 14.26 -4.53 16.28
C VAL A 516 15.48 -5.44 16.36
N THR A 517 15.97 -5.67 17.59
CA THR A 517 17.16 -6.48 17.85
C THR A 517 16.86 -7.98 17.89
N ALA A 518 17.88 -8.81 17.68
CA ALA A 518 17.77 -10.27 17.80
C ALA A 518 17.24 -10.69 19.18
N GLN A 519 17.74 -10.08 20.27
CA GLN A 519 17.29 -10.38 21.63
C GLN A 519 15.79 -10.10 21.83
N THR A 520 15.28 -8.99 21.28
CA THR A 520 13.84 -8.65 21.34
C THR A 520 12.99 -9.70 20.63
N LEU A 521 13.53 -10.34 19.60
CA LEU A 521 12.85 -11.38 18.83
C LEU A 521 13.12 -12.80 19.35
N GLY A 522 13.60 -12.94 20.59
CA GLY A 522 13.75 -14.23 21.25
C GLY A 522 15.02 -15.01 20.91
N TRP A 523 16.04 -14.33 20.39
CA TRP A 523 17.36 -14.94 20.17
C TRP A 523 17.99 -15.40 21.49
N THR A 524 18.55 -16.60 21.49
CA THR A 524 19.23 -17.23 22.65
C THR A 524 20.72 -17.45 22.42
N GLY A 525 21.20 -17.31 21.18
CA GLY A 525 22.57 -17.67 20.77
C GLY A 525 22.83 -19.16 20.68
N VAL A 526 21.80 -19.99 20.84
CA VAL A 526 21.93 -21.44 20.86
C VAL A 526 21.12 -22.05 19.72
N PHE A 527 21.81 -22.84 18.89
CA PHE A 527 21.18 -23.70 17.91
C PHE A 527 20.78 -25.04 18.55
N SER A 528 19.54 -25.49 18.35
CA SER A 528 19.05 -26.79 18.85
C SER A 528 18.79 -27.78 17.71
N GLN A 529 19.63 -28.81 17.59
CA GLN A 529 19.41 -29.92 16.65
C GLN A 529 18.20 -30.77 17.04
N ALA A 530 17.98 -30.99 18.35
CA ALA A 530 16.85 -31.78 18.83
C ALA A 530 15.50 -31.19 18.41
N ALA A 531 15.36 -29.85 18.45
CA ALA A 531 14.15 -29.17 18.00
C ALA A 531 13.89 -29.38 16.49
N LEU A 532 14.95 -29.51 15.67
CA LEU A 532 14.82 -29.84 14.25
C LEU A 532 14.40 -31.29 14.03
N ASP A 533 14.98 -32.23 14.78
CA ASP A 533 14.67 -33.65 14.66
C ASP A 533 13.19 -33.92 14.99
N ASP A 534 12.63 -33.17 15.94
CA ASP A 534 11.21 -33.23 16.31
C ASP A 534 10.25 -32.85 15.16
N LEU A 535 10.68 -32.00 14.22
CA LEU A 535 9.86 -31.54 13.10
C LEU A 535 9.46 -32.68 12.15
N VAL A 536 10.30 -33.71 12.06
CA VAL A 536 10.20 -34.81 11.08
C VAL A 536 9.80 -36.15 11.69
N THR A 537 9.46 -36.17 12.98
CA THR A 537 8.82 -37.35 13.58
C THR A 537 7.49 -37.66 12.88
N PRO A 538 6.89 -38.85 13.05
CA PRO A 538 5.58 -39.17 12.45
C PRO A 538 4.45 -38.21 12.85
N THR A 539 4.59 -37.51 13.97
CA THR A 539 3.64 -36.48 14.44
C THR A 539 4.22 -35.06 14.37
N GLY A 540 5.39 -34.93 13.75
CA GLY A 540 6.14 -33.69 13.61
C GLY A 540 5.43 -32.68 12.70
N LYS A 541 5.64 -31.40 12.98
CA LYS A 541 4.95 -30.30 12.28
C LYS A 541 5.25 -30.31 10.78
N LEU A 542 6.49 -30.57 10.41
CA LEU A 542 6.92 -30.56 9.02
C LEU A 542 6.39 -31.79 8.27
N SER A 543 6.39 -32.96 8.91
CA SER A 543 5.82 -34.20 8.34
C SER A 543 4.38 -34.01 7.89
N TYR A 544 3.52 -33.47 8.76
CA TYR A 544 2.12 -33.18 8.41
C TYR A 544 1.99 -32.13 7.31
N SER A 545 2.79 -31.05 7.35
CA SER A 545 2.76 -29.99 6.34
C SER A 545 3.12 -30.52 4.95
N ILE A 546 4.18 -31.32 4.86
CA ILE A 546 4.62 -31.96 3.61
C ILE A 546 3.57 -32.96 3.11
N ALA A 547 3.01 -33.79 3.99
CA ALA A 547 1.97 -34.75 3.62
C ALA A 547 0.73 -34.04 3.04
N TYR A 548 0.29 -32.96 3.68
CA TYR A 548 -0.83 -32.15 3.19
C TYR A 548 -0.52 -31.51 1.83
N LYS A 549 0.67 -30.92 1.65
CA LYS A 549 1.07 -30.37 0.34
C LYS A 549 1.09 -31.41 -0.77
N LYS A 550 1.46 -32.65 -0.45
CA LYS A 550 1.43 -33.78 -1.41
C LYS A 550 0.00 -34.21 -1.73
N SER A 551 -0.95 -34.09 -0.81
CA SER A 551 -2.36 -34.38 -1.09
C SER A 551 -3.04 -33.32 -1.97
N LEU A 552 -2.58 -32.07 -1.94
CA LEU A 552 -3.10 -31.00 -2.82
C LEU A 552 -2.69 -31.15 -4.29
N ALA A 553 -1.67 -31.97 -4.59
CA ALA A 553 -1.16 -32.18 -5.95
C ALA A 553 -1.82 -33.38 -6.67
N LYS A 554 -2.76 -34.06 -5.99
CA LYS A 554 -3.59 -35.14 -6.53
C LYS A 554 -4.96 -34.58 -6.87
#